data_AF-A0A1Q7W2U5-F1
#
_entry.id   AF-A0A1Q7W2U5-F1
#
_cell.length_a   1.000
_cell.length_b   1.000
_cell.length_c   1.000
_cell.angle_alpha   90.00
_cell.angle_beta   90.00
_cell.angle_gamma   90.00
#
_symmetry.space_group_name_H-M   'P 1'
#
loop_
_entity.id
_entity.type
_entity.pdbx_description
1 polymer ?
#
loop_
_entity_poly.entity_id
_entity_poly.type
_entity_poly.pdbx_seq_one_letter_code
_entity_poly.pdbx_strand_id
1 'polypeptide(L)'
;MTDTAETSTAAGRETALVRSFVHARTGEECLDDDDDFFELGAVSSLFAMELITFLEREFSLTIDVDDLVADNFRSISACAAFVGRRRRP
;
A
#
# COMPACT_ATOMS: atom_id res chain seq x y z
N MET A 1 5.59 -25.39 -21.25
CA MET A 1 4.41 -25.00 -22.04
C MET A 1 3.57 -24.15 -21.11
N THR A 2 3.75 -22.83 -21.25
CA THR A 2 2.98 -21.69 -20.69
C THR A 2 2.38 -21.82 -19.29
N ASP A 3 3.18 -21.33 -18.34
CA ASP A 3 2.74 -20.61 -17.15
C ASP A 3 2.05 -19.30 -17.58
N THR A 4 0.74 -19.15 -17.39
CA THR A 4 0.00 -17.92 -17.77
C THR A 4 -1.21 -17.65 -16.87
N ALA A 5 -1.19 -18.05 -15.59
CA ALA A 5 -2.35 -17.83 -14.71
C ALA A 5 -2.05 -17.29 -13.30
N GLU A 6 -0.82 -16.84 -12.99
CA GLU A 6 -0.49 -16.41 -11.62
C GLU A 6 -0.58 -14.89 -11.37
N THR A 7 -0.77 -14.07 -12.40
CA THR A 7 -0.71 -12.59 -12.26
C THR A 7 -2.03 -11.90 -11.88
N SER A 8 -3.14 -12.62 -11.67
CA SER A 8 -4.44 -12.02 -11.37
C SER A 8 -4.79 -11.93 -9.86
N THR A 9 -4.00 -12.53 -8.97
CA THR A 9 -4.33 -12.61 -7.52
C THR A 9 -3.43 -11.74 -6.65
N ALA A 10 -2.25 -11.34 -7.15
CA ALA A 10 -1.28 -10.55 -6.38
C ALA A 10 -1.90 -9.22 -5.91
N ALA A 11 -2.44 -8.42 -6.85
CA ALA A 11 -3.01 -7.10 -6.54
C ALA A 11 -4.10 -7.15 -5.45
N GLY A 12 -4.90 -8.22 -5.45
CA GLY A 12 -5.91 -8.45 -4.39
C GLY A 12 -5.28 -8.75 -3.03
N ARG A 13 -4.18 -9.52 -2.99
CA ARG A 13 -3.45 -9.81 -1.75
C ARG A 13 -2.74 -8.57 -1.21
N GLU A 14 -2.06 -7.80 -2.06
CA GLU A 14 -1.41 -6.55 -1.64
C GLU A 14 -2.42 -5.59 -1.02
N THR A 15 -3.55 -5.39 -1.71
CA THR A 15 -4.65 -4.54 -1.21
C THR A 15 -5.16 -5.02 0.14
N ALA A 16 -5.42 -6.32 0.31
CA ALA A 16 -5.90 -6.88 1.57
C ALA A 16 -4.93 -6.67 2.75
N LEU A 17 -3.62 -6.80 2.51
CA LEU A 17 -2.58 -6.61 3.54
C LEU A 17 -2.46 -5.14 3.94
N VAL A 18 -2.40 -4.24 2.96
CA VAL A 18 -2.36 -2.78 3.23
C VAL A 18 -3.62 -2.35 3.96
N ARG A 19 -4.80 -2.74 3.47
CA ARG A 19 -6.09 -2.47 4.10
C ARG A 19 -6.10 -2.89 5.57
N SER A 20 -5.70 -4.13 5.84
CA SER A 20 -5.67 -4.68 7.19
C SER A 20 -4.76 -3.85 8.11
N PHE A 21 -3.58 -3.45 7.63
CA PHE A 21 -2.67 -2.58 8.37
C PHE A 21 -3.28 -1.21 8.65
N VAL A 22 -3.86 -0.57 7.63
CA VAL A 22 -4.46 0.77 7.74
C VAL A 22 -5.60 0.77 8.75
N HIS A 23 -6.55 -0.17 8.65
CA HIS A 23 -7.65 -0.27 9.60
C HIS A 23 -7.15 -0.55 11.02
N ALA A 24 -6.21 -1.47 11.20
CA ALA A 24 -5.66 -1.78 12.52
C ALA A 24 -4.96 -0.58 13.17
N ARG A 25 -4.32 0.27 12.36
CA ARG A 25 -3.52 1.39 12.84
C ARG A 25 -4.31 2.70 13.03
N THR A 26 -5.34 2.92 12.23
CA THR A 26 -6.23 4.10 12.29
C THR A 26 -7.45 3.86 13.18
N GLY A 27 -7.92 2.62 13.29
CA GLY A 27 -9.20 2.29 13.93
C GLY A 27 -10.43 2.59 13.05
N GLU A 28 -10.22 3.05 11.81
CA GLU A 28 -11.28 3.44 10.89
C GLU A 28 -11.63 2.28 9.95
N GLU A 29 -12.58 1.42 10.36
CA GLU A 29 -12.99 0.24 9.59
C GLU A 29 -13.77 0.57 8.29
N CYS A 30 -14.19 1.83 8.13
CA CYS A 30 -15.00 2.30 7.00
C CYS A 30 -14.18 2.97 5.88
N LEU A 31 -12.84 3.03 5.99
CA LEU A 31 -11.99 3.58 4.92
C LEU A 31 -12.06 2.69 3.67
N ASP A 32 -12.39 3.29 2.54
CA ASP A 32 -12.39 2.64 1.24
C ASP A 32 -10.98 2.57 0.63
N ASP A 33 -10.79 1.71 -0.37
CA ASP A 33 -9.46 1.49 -0.94
C ASP A 33 -8.88 2.74 -1.64
N ASP A 34 -9.75 3.60 -2.15
CA ASP A 34 -9.40 4.80 -2.92
C ASP A 34 -9.45 6.08 -2.08
N ASP A 35 -9.80 5.98 -0.80
CA ASP A 35 -9.86 7.13 0.10
C ASP A 35 -8.47 7.75 0.32
N ASP A 36 -8.40 9.08 0.17
CA ASP A 36 -7.17 9.82 0.46
C ASP A 36 -7.02 10.02 1.97
N PHE A 37 -6.06 9.30 2.53
CA PHE A 37 -5.66 9.32 3.92
C PHE A 37 -5.35 10.71 4.49
N PHE A 38 -4.76 11.59 3.66
CA PHE A 38 -4.35 12.92 4.04
C PHE A 38 -5.51 13.92 3.97
N GLU A 39 -6.38 13.80 2.95
CA GLU A 39 -7.57 14.66 2.84
C GLU A 39 -8.59 14.37 3.95
N LEU A 40 -8.73 13.09 4.33
CA LEU A 40 -9.60 12.68 5.43
C LEU A 40 -9.04 13.07 6.82
N GLY A 41 -7.80 13.55 6.89
CA GLY A 41 -7.11 13.81 8.15
C GLY A 41 -6.89 12.52 8.98
N ALA A 42 -7.12 11.35 8.39
CA ALA A 42 -7.01 10.05 9.02
C ALA A 42 -5.54 9.66 9.31
N VAL A 43 -4.58 10.39 8.73
CA VAL A 43 -3.16 10.05 8.76
C VAL A 43 -2.27 11.20 9.24
N SER A 44 -1.35 10.84 10.13
CA SER A 44 -0.28 11.70 10.64
C SER A 44 1.06 11.38 9.97
N SER A 45 2.05 12.28 10.08
CA SER A 45 3.41 12.01 9.57
C SER A 45 4.04 10.76 10.18
N LEU A 46 3.69 10.41 11.42
CA LEU A 46 4.15 9.17 12.06
C LEU A 46 3.53 7.94 11.37
N PHE A 47 2.23 7.98 11.08
CA PHE A 47 1.56 6.91 10.37
C PHE A 47 2.18 6.69 8.99
N ALA A 48 2.49 7.75 8.25
CA ALA A 48 3.13 7.63 6.95
C ALA A 48 4.45 6.85 7.04
N MET A 49 5.30 7.15 8.02
CA MET A 49 6.55 6.43 8.26
C MET A 49 6.33 4.96 8.66
N GLU A 50 5.30 4.67 9.46
CA GLU A 50 4.93 3.31 9.84
C GLU A 50 4.40 2.51 8.63
N LEU A 51 3.61 3.15 7.77
CA LEU A 51 3.11 2.56 6.53
C LEU A 51 4.26 2.22 5.59
N ILE A 52 5.19 3.15 5.37
CA ILE A 52 6.41 2.90 4.57
C ILE A 52 7.18 1.72 5.15
N THR A 53 7.44 1.73 6.47
CA THR A 53 8.17 0.65 7.15
C THR A 53 7.46 -0.70 7.00
N PHE A 54 6.12 -0.71 7.09
CA PHE A 54 5.32 -1.91 6.87
C PHE A 54 5.50 -2.43 5.43
N LEU A 55 5.37 -1.56 4.43
CA LEU A 55 5.50 -1.94 3.02
C LEU A 55 6.89 -2.50 2.69
N GLU A 56 7.95 -1.86 3.19
CA GLU A 56 9.33 -2.33 3.00
C GLU A 56 9.55 -3.71 3.61
N ARG A 57 9.06 -3.94 4.84
CA ARG A 57 9.23 -5.21 5.55
C ARG A 57 8.37 -6.33 4.99
N GLU A 58 7.08 -6.08 4.80
CA GLU A 58 6.11 -7.10 4.36
C GLU A 58 6.39 -7.57 2.93
N PHE A 59 6.82 -6.64 2.06
CA PHE A 59 7.04 -6.93 0.64
C PHE A 59 8.51 -7.02 0.24
N SER A 60 9.44 -6.87 1.19
CA SER A 60 10.90 -6.85 0.94
C SER A 60 11.29 -5.82 -0.13
N LEU A 61 10.76 -4.61 0.02
CA LEU A 61 10.99 -3.48 -0.88
C LEU A 61 11.92 -2.44 -0.25
N THR A 62 12.49 -1.60 -1.10
CA THR A 62 13.18 -0.36 -0.69
C THR A 62 12.41 0.80 -1.29
N ILE A 63 11.98 1.73 -0.44
CA ILE A 63 11.24 2.93 -0.83
C ILE A 63 12.18 4.12 -0.74
N ASP A 64 12.47 4.74 -1.89
CA ASP A 64 13.38 5.88 -1.95
C ASP A 64 12.62 7.19 -1.71
N VAL A 65 13.35 8.28 -1.44
CA VAL A 65 12.74 9.60 -1.20
C VAL A 65 11.92 10.07 -2.40
N ASP A 66 12.33 9.73 -3.63
CA ASP A 66 11.58 10.08 -4.84
C ASP A 66 10.23 9.35 -4.92
N ASP A 67 10.12 8.14 -4.35
CA ASP A 67 8.86 7.39 -4.28
C ASP A 67 7.88 8.05 -3.30
N LEU A 68 8.39 8.72 -2.25
CA LEU A 68 7.60 9.44 -1.24
C LEU A 68 6.97 10.72 -1.77
N VAL A 69 7.64 11.38 -2.73
CA VAL A 69 7.13 12.60 -3.38
C VAL A 69 5.99 12.24 -4.35
N ALA A 70 5.97 11.01 -4.86
CA ALA A 70 4.87 10.51 -5.65
C ALA A 70 3.67 10.13 -4.76
N ASP A 71 2.45 10.33 -5.28
CA ASP A 71 1.17 10.05 -4.59
C ASP A 71 0.92 8.54 -4.30
N ASN A 72 1.97 7.72 -4.28
CA ASN A 72 1.95 6.27 -4.12
C ASN A 72 1.41 5.80 -2.76
N PHE A 73 1.35 6.68 -1.75
CA PHE A 73 1.01 6.32 -0.37
C PHE A 73 -0.23 7.05 0.16
N ARG A 74 -1.05 7.61 -0.75
CA ARG A 74 -2.24 8.38 -0.38
C ARG A 74 -3.48 7.54 -0.11
N SER A 75 -3.56 6.35 -0.68
CA SER A 75 -4.69 5.43 -0.52
C SER A 75 -4.20 3.98 -0.46
N ILE A 76 -5.08 3.06 -0.07
CA ILE A 76 -4.78 1.61 -0.04
C ILE A 76 -4.46 1.13 -1.46
N SER A 77 -5.27 1.56 -2.44
CA SER A 77 -5.12 1.20 -3.84
C SER A 77 -3.81 1.72 -4.42
N ALA A 78 -3.41 2.95 -4.08
CA ALA A 78 -2.13 3.52 -4.49
C ALA A 78 -0.94 2.71 -3.94
N CYS A 79 -0.99 2.34 -2.65
CA CYS A 79 0.03 1.53 -2.00
C CYS A 79 0.15 0.15 -2.66
N ALA A 80 -0.98 -0.53 -2.84
CA ALA A 80 -1.02 -1.85 -3.46
C ALA A 80 -0.49 -1.81 -4.91
N ALA A 81 -0.88 -0.79 -5.67
CA ALA A 81 -0.38 -0.59 -7.02
C ALA A 81 1.12 -0.30 -7.06
N PHE A 82 1.65 0.47 -6.11
CA PHE A 82 3.08 0.71 -5.95
C PHE A 82 3.84 -0.59 -5.68
N VAL A 83 3.40 -1.39 -4.71
CA VAL A 83 3.98 -2.70 -4.41
C VAL A 83 3.95 -3.60 -5.64
N GLY A 84 2.80 -3.66 -6.33
CA GLY A 84 2.64 -4.45 -7.55
C GLY A 84 3.60 -4.05 -8.67
N ARG A 85 3.89 -2.74 -8.82
CA ARG A 85 4.91 -2.24 -9.77
C ARG A 85 6.32 -2.66 -9.36
N ARG A 86 6.66 -2.59 -8.08
CA ARG A 86 8.01 -2.86 -7.58
C ARG A 86 8.35 -4.35 -7.53
N ARG A 87 7.34 -5.23 -7.45
CA ARG A 87 7.50 -6.69 -7.44
C ARG A 87 7.47 -7.33 -8.84
N ARG A 88 7.12 -6.57 -9.89
CA ARG A 88 7.24 -7.07 -11.28
C ARG A 88 8.69 -6.92 -11.75
N PRO A 89 9.27 -7.95 -12.40
CA PRO A 89 10.64 -7.92 -12.91
C PRO A 89 10.82 -6.95 -14.08
#